data_AF-A0A225VGI8-F1
#
_entry.id   AF-A0A225VGI8-F1
#
_cell.length_a   1.000
_cell.length_b   1.000
_cell.length_c   1.000
_cell.angle_alpha   90.00
_cell.angle_beta   90.00
_cell.angle_gamma   90.00
#
_symmetry.space_group_name_H-M   'P 1'
#
loop_
_entity.id
_entity.type
_entity.pdbx_description
1 polymer ?
#
loop_
_entity_poly.entity_id
_entity_poly.type
_entity_poly.pdbx_seq_one_letter_code
_entity_poly.pdbx_strand_id
1 'polypeptide(L)'
;MSGESLPPQRPCRYCGDAPCEWNQYGRYAVGSRLRMLTARAKRRTPRSVDQAIRQLYSYKKHGFLSNAMQIELPRCVQKRIERLNDPIRYFTHFHTVYLLLW
;
A
#
# COMPACT_ATOMS: atom_id res chain seq x y z
N MET A 1 -32.17 -7.20 -17.64
CA MET A 1 -31.31 -7.14 -16.43
C MET A 1 -29.99 -7.77 -16.82
N SER A 2 -29.03 -6.97 -17.29
CA SER A 2 -27.75 -7.48 -17.77
C SER A 2 -26.87 -7.82 -16.56
N GLY A 3 -26.70 -9.12 -16.30
CA GLY A 3 -25.70 -9.61 -15.36
C GLY A 3 -24.32 -9.52 -16.01
N GLU A 4 -23.60 -8.44 -15.76
CA GLU A 4 -22.17 -8.35 -16.07
C GLU A 4 -21.42 -9.35 -15.19
N SER A 5 -21.15 -10.54 -15.74
CA SER A 5 -20.26 -11.53 -15.17
C SER A 5 -18.82 -11.00 -15.23
N LEU A 6 -18.36 -10.42 -14.12
CA LEU A 6 -16.96 -10.05 -13.94
C LEU A 6 -16.06 -11.27 -14.23
N PRO A 7 -14.97 -11.12 -14.99
CA PRO A 7 -14.08 -12.23 -15.32
C PRO A 7 -13.57 -12.90 -14.04
N PRO A 8 -13.34 -14.23 -14.05
CA PRO A 8 -12.93 -14.95 -12.85
C PRO A 8 -11.64 -14.35 -12.30
N GLN A 9 -11.73 -13.72 -11.14
CA GLN A 9 -10.57 -13.15 -10.47
C GLN A 9 -9.67 -14.31 -10.04
N ARG A 10 -8.45 -14.36 -10.57
CA ARG A 10 -7.47 -15.36 -10.14
C ARG A 10 -7.23 -15.22 -8.63
N PRO A 11 -7.19 -16.34 -7.88
CA PRO A 11 -6.97 -16.30 -6.44
C PRO A 11 -5.64 -15.64 -6.11
N CYS A 12 -5.61 -14.90 -5.00
CA CYS A 12 -4.40 -14.26 -4.53
C CYS A 12 -3.31 -15.29 -4.27
N ARG A 13 -2.10 -15.07 -4.79
CA ARG A 13 -0.95 -15.95 -4.50
C ARG A 13 -0.54 -15.98 -3.02
N TYR A 14 -1.02 -15.03 -2.21
CA TYR A 14 -0.64 -14.91 -0.80
C TYR A 14 -1.70 -15.38 0.19
N CYS A 15 -2.98 -15.13 -0.09
CA CYS A 15 -4.08 -15.53 0.80
C CYS A 15 -5.02 -16.57 0.18
N GLY A 16 -4.88 -16.92 -1.10
CA GLY A 16 -5.77 -17.86 -1.78
C GLY A 16 -7.14 -17.29 -2.16
N ASP A 17 -7.51 -16.13 -1.62
CA ASP A 17 -8.86 -15.57 -1.83
C ASP A 17 -9.04 -14.86 -3.18
N ALA A 18 -10.27 -14.89 -3.69
CA ALA A 18 -10.77 -14.13 -4.83
C ALA A 18 -12.15 -13.52 -4.51
N PRO A 19 -12.30 -12.18 -4.43
CA PRO A 19 -11.25 -11.17 -4.51
C PRO A 19 -10.36 -11.14 -3.26
N CYS A 20 -9.07 -10.86 -3.44
CA CYS A 20 -8.17 -10.69 -2.31
C CYS A 20 -8.45 -9.38 -1.57
N GLU A 21 -8.21 -9.36 -0.25
CA GLU A 21 -8.44 -8.16 0.57
C GLU A 21 -7.65 -6.93 0.07
N TRP A 22 -6.46 -7.14 -0.49
CA TRP A 22 -5.71 -6.04 -1.09
C TRP A 22 -6.41 -5.43 -2.32
N ASN A 23 -7.11 -6.23 -3.13
CA ASN A 23 -7.87 -5.70 -4.26
C ASN A 23 -9.05 -4.86 -3.78
N GLN A 24 -9.70 -5.26 -2.69
CA GLN A 24 -10.84 -4.54 -2.13
C GLN A 24 -10.42 -3.25 -1.42
N TYR A 25 -9.43 -3.32 -0.52
CA TYR A 25 -9.10 -2.22 0.40
C TYR A 25 -7.77 -1.53 0.08
N GLY A 26 -6.87 -2.21 -0.63
CA GLY A 26 -5.51 -1.74 -0.91
C GLY A 26 -5.39 -0.73 -2.04
N ARG A 27 -6.45 -0.50 -2.85
CA ARG A 27 -6.41 0.45 -3.98
C ARG A 27 -6.00 1.87 -3.58
N TYR A 28 -6.33 2.28 -2.35
CA TYR A 28 -6.01 3.59 -1.80
C TYR A 28 -4.59 3.69 -1.23
N ALA A 29 -3.96 2.55 -0.95
CA ALA A 29 -2.66 2.51 -0.30
C ALA A 29 -1.55 3.05 -1.20
N VAL A 30 -1.55 2.70 -2.49
CA VAL A 30 -0.50 3.09 -3.45
C VAL A 30 -0.48 4.61 -3.64
N GLY A 31 -1.61 5.22 -3.99
CA GLY A 31 -1.70 6.66 -4.22
C GLY A 31 -1.44 7.48 -2.95
N SER A 32 -1.89 6.99 -1.79
CA SER A 32 -1.63 7.67 -0.51
C SER A 32 -0.15 7.58 -0.11
N ARG A 33 0.49 6.43 -0.34
CA ARG A 33 1.94 6.25 -0.13
C ARG A 33 2.74 7.22 -0.98
N LEU A 34 2.45 7.27 -2.29
CA LEU A 34 3.16 8.16 -3.21
C LEU A 34 3.07 9.62 -2.75
N ARG A 35 1.85 10.09 -2.45
CA ARG A 35 1.64 11.45 -1.92
C ARG A 35 2.40 11.73 -0.63
N MET A 36 2.45 10.77 0.30
CA MET A 36 3.18 10.93 1.57
C MET A 36 4.70 11.00 1.39
N LEU A 37 5.25 10.31 0.38
CA LEU A 37 6.68 10.32 0.10
C LEU A 37 7.11 11.53 -0.72
N THR A 38 6.26 12.00 -1.63
CA THR A 38 6.54 13.16 -2.49
C THR A 38 6.10 14.50 -1.87
N ALA A 39 5.41 14.47 -0.72
CA ALA A 39 5.00 15.68 0.00
C ALA A 39 6.22 16.53 0.39
N ARG A 40 6.32 17.73 -0.19
CA ARG A 40 7.43 18.68 0.03
C ARG A 40 7.53 19.17 1.49
N ALA A 41 6.41 19.25 2.20
CA ALA A 41 6.34 19.88 3.52
C ALA A 41 6.93 19.04 4.66
N LYS A 42 6.94 17.70 4.55
CA LYS A 42 7.46 16.81 5.60
C LYS A 42 7.77 15.43 5.02
N ARG A 43 9.01 15.20 4.60
CA ARG A 43 9.46 13.89 4.14
C ARG A 43 9.26 12.88 5.27
N ARG A 44 8.38 11.91 5.05
CA ARG A 44 8.11 10.84 6.01
C ARG A 44 9.06 9.68 5.78
N THR A 45 9.55 9.07 6.86
CA THR A 45 10.38 7.86 6.76
C THR A 45 9.53 6.70 6.21
N PRO A 46 10.10 5.74 5.46
CA PRO A 46 9.35 4.59 4.95
C PRO A 46 8.56 3.85 6.03
N ARG A 47 9.13 3.73 7.24
CA ARG A 47 8.45 3.14 8.41
C ARG A 47 7.17 3.90 8.81
N SER A 48 7.24 5.23 8.88
CA SER A 48 6.06 6.06 9.19
C SER A 48 5.00 6.01 8.08
N VAL A 49 5.43 5.90 6.82
CA VAL A 49 4.50 5.73 5.69
C VAL A 49 3.86 4.35 5.74
N ASP A 50 4.60 3.28 6.01
CA ASP A 50 4.05 1.95 6.21
C ASP A 50 3.00 1.96 7.31
N GLN A 51 3.30 2.57 8.46
CA GLN A 51 2.36 2.71 9.56
C GLN A 51 1.06 3.41 9.14
N ALA A 52 1.15 4.53 8.44
CA ALA A 52 -0.01 5.25 7.93
C ALA A 52 -0.83 4.41 6.92
N ILE A 53 -0.16 3.59 6.10
CA ILE A 53 -0.84 2.67 5.17
C ILE A 53 -1.57 1.56 5.94
N ARG A 54 -0.99 1.02 7.02
CA ARG A 54 -1.68 0.02 7.86
C ARG A 54 -2.95 0.61 8.49
N GLN A 55 -2.86 1.83 9.01
CA GLN A 55 -4.02 2.53 9.58
C GLN A 55 -5.09 2.81 8.54
N LEU A 56 -4.71 3.25 7.35
CA LEU A 56 -5.64 3.47 6.24
C LEU A 56 -6.36 2.19 5.86
N TYR A 57 -5.63 1.06 5.78
CA TYR A 57 -6.25 -0.24 5.52
C TYR A 57 -7.25 -0.62 6.62
N SER A 58 -6.88 -0.51 7.91
CA SER A 58 -7.79 -0.81 9.02
C SER A 58 -9.04 0.06 8.97
N TYR A 59 -8.89 1.35 8.70
CA TYR A 59 -10.02 2.26 8.54
C TYR A 59 -10.93 1.85 7.39
N LYS A 60 -10.38 1.41 6.26
CA LYS A 60 -11.17 0.98 5.11
C LYS A 60 -11.86 -0.37 5.32
N LYS A 61 -11.26 -1.28 6.08
CA LYS A 61 -11.83 -2.60 6.36
C LYS A 61 -12.86 -2.55 7.49
N HIS A 62 -12.54 -1.86 8.59
CA HIS A 62 -13.29 -1.90 9.84
C HIS A 62 -14.05 -0.61 10.15
N GLY A 63 -13.80 0.49 9.43
CA GLY A 63 -14.47 1.78 9.63
C GLY A 63 -13.85 2.68 10.71
N PHE A 64 -12.81 2.23 11.42
CA PHE A 64 -12.15 3.00 12.48
C PHE A 64 -10.62 2.99 12.37
N LEU A 65 -9.99 4.05 12.86
CA LEU A 65 -8.54 4.18 12.96
C LEU A 65 -8.07 3.35 14.17
N SER A 66 -7.40 2.24 13.90
CA SER A 66 -6.78 1.43 14.95
C SER A 66 -5.32 1.82 15.16
N ASN A 67 -4.79 1.54 16.35
CA ASN A 67 -3.38 1.69 16.64
C ASN A 67 -2.58 0.73 15.76
N ALA A 68 -1.68 1.27 14.93
CA ALA A 68 -1.00 0.50 13.89
C ALA A 68 -0.22 -0.73 14.39
N MET A 69 0.23 -0.68 15.65
CA MET A 69 0.96 -1.76 16.32
C MET A 69 0.07 -2.98 16.64
N GLN A 70 -1.24 -2.79 16.74
CA GLN A 70 -2.23 -3.84 17.03
C GLN A 70 -2.98 -4.32 15.77
N ILE A 71 -2.67 -3.76 14.59
CA ILE A 71 -3.34 -4.15 13.35
C ILE A 71 -2.72 -5.46 12.86
N GLU A 72 -3.41 -6.57 13.10
CA GLU A 72 -3.13 -7.83 12.42
C GLU A 72 -3.54 -7.70 10.96
N LEU A 73 -2.56 -7.79 10.06
CA LEU A 73 -2.78 -7.72 8.62
C LEU A 73 -2.76 -9.13 8.03
N PRO A 74 -3.69 -9.47 7.12
CA PRO A 74 -3.56 -10.67 6.33
C PRO A 74 -2.25 -10.66 5.55
N ARG A 75 -1.64 -11.84 5.37
CA ARG A 75 -0.35 -11.99 4.66
C ARG A 75 -0.33 -11.30 3.30
N CYS A 76 -1.44 -11.33 2.54
CA CYS A 76 -1.53 -10.69 1.24
C CYS A 76 -1.36 -9.16 1.31
N VAL A 77 -1.94 -8.53 2.32
CA VAL A 77 -1.84 -7.09 2.57
C VAL A 77 -0.43 -6.74 3.04
N GLN A 78 0.12 -7.50 3.99
CA GLN A 78 1.48 -7.30 4.47
C GLN A 78 2.52 -7.39 3.34
N LYS A 79 2.47 -8.46 2.53
CA LYS A 79 3.40 -8.66 1.41
C LYS A 79 3.27 -7.59 0.34
N ARG A 80 2.06 -7.07 0.11
CA ARG A 80 1.85 -5.96 -0.82
C ARG A 80 2.44 -4.66 -0.29
N ILE A 81 2.23 -4.32 0.99
CA ILE A 81 2.84 -3.13 1.62
C ILE A 81 4.37 -3.22 1.57
N GLU A 82 4.95 -4.38 1.91
CA GLU A 82 6.40 -4.61 1.82
C GLU A 82 6.95 -4.33 0.42
N ARG A 83 6.30 -4.88 -0.62
CA ARG A 83 6.68 -4.65 -2.02
C ARG A 83 6.52 -3.22 -2.51
N LEU A 84 5.69 -2.41 -1.86
CA LEU A 84 5.61 -0.98 -2.22
C LEU A 84 6.94 -0.26 -1.93
N ASN A 85 7.84 -0.83 -1.13
CA ASN A 85 9.19 -0.29 -0.89
C ASN A 85 10.15 -0.48 -2.06
N ASP A 86 9.99 -1.55 -2.85
CA ASP A 86 10.93 -1.91 -3.93
C ASP A 86 11.07 -0.81 -5.01
N PRO A 87 9.98 -0.25 -5.58
CA PRO A 87 10.12 0.80 -6.61
C PRO A 87 10.59 2.15 -6.05
N ILE A 88 10.42 2.40 -4.75
CA ILE A 88 10.87 3.67 -4.13
C ILE A 88 12.38 3.66 -3.95
N ARG A 89 12.98 2.52 -3.60
CA ARG A 89 14.44 2.38 -3.45
C ARG A 89 15.16 2.82 -4.73
N TYR A 90 14.65 2.45 -5.90
CA TYR A 90 15.17 2.88 -7.21
C TYR A 90 14.95 4.38 -7.47
N PHE A 91 13.76 4.91 -7.20
CA PHE A 91 13.44 6.31 -7.49
C PHE A 91 14.19 7.29 -6.57
N THR A 92 14.34 6.97 -5.27
CA THR A 92 15.14 7.78 -4.35
C THR A 92 16.62 7.73 -4.70
N HIS A 93 17.15 6.58 -5.14
CA HIS A 93 18.55 6.48 -5.56
C HIS A 93 18.84 7.34 -6.79
N PHE A 94 17.94 7.32 -7.79
CA PHE A 94 18.03 8.18 -8.97
C PHE A 94 17.99 9.68 -8.60
N HIS A 95 17.10 10.08 -7.69
CA HIS A 95 16.95 11.49 -7.31
C HIS A 95 18.11 12.01 -6.44
N THR A 96 18.76 11.18 -5.62
CA THR A 96 20.01 11.55 -4.92
C THR A 96 21.20 11.63 -5.87
N VAL A 97 21.31 10.73 -6.85
CA VAL A 97 22.43 10.77 -7.82
C VAL A 97 22.32 11.99 -8.73
N TYR A 98 21.11 12.36 -9.16
CA TYR A 98 20.90 13.56 -9.99
C TYR A 98 21.17 14.89 -9.26
N LEU A 99 20.99 14.95 -7.94
CA LEU A 99 21.27 16.13 -7.11
C LEU A 99 22.73 16.21 -6.63
N LEU A 100 23.52 15.15 -6.77
CA LEU A 100 24.94 15.12 -6.40
C LEU A 100 25.89 15.24 -7.61
N LEU A 101 25.33 15.21 -8.83
CA LEU A 101 26.07 15.36 -10.10
C LEU A 101 25.91 16.76 -10.73
N TRP A 102 25.37 17.73 -9.97
CA TRP A 102 25.28 19.14 -10.37
C TRP A 102 25.57 20.06 -9.19
#